data_AF-A0A256ZEB3-F1
#
_entry.id   AF-A0A256ZEB3-F1
#
_cell.length_a   1.000
_cell.length_b   1.000
_cell.length_c   1.000
_cell.angle_alpha   90.00
_cell.angle_beta   90.00
_cell.angle_gamma   90.00
#
_symmetry.space_group_name_H-M   'P 1'
#
loop_
_entity.id
_entity.type
_entity.pdbx_description
1 polymer ?
#
loop_
_entity_poly.entity_id
_entity_poly.type
_entity_poly.pdbx_seq_one_letter_code
_entity_poly.pdbx_strand_id
1 'polypeptide(L)'
;MASPFEKVGHIPSYEEIVKKIERRYVKLDSKLKELRNVKVWNKEMQRIGLVYSIIYDTLDNIVKTLPHVDKIHPFYRDLLDVLVGVKEYRRAILRLASARKIVEKIRKECMNLMKLAQEPKDYAHVRRSCIGRMMSVLRRNRKYIDFLASSMVKLRKIPSI
;
A
#
# COMPACT_ATOMS: atom_id res chain seq x y z
N MET A 1 -12.76 -23.06 -18.93
CA MET A 1 -11.87 -21.88 -18.86
C MET A 1 -11.74 -21.44 -17.40
N ALA A 2 -10.52 -21.37 -16.84
CA ALA A 2 -10.33 -20.99 -15.44
C ALA A 2 -10.73 -19.52 -15.18
N SER A 3 -11.39 -19.27 -14.06
CA SER A 3 -11.77 -17.92 -13.62
C SER A 3 -10.52 -17.07 -13.37
N PRO A 4 -10.44 -15.84 -13.92
CA PRO A 4 -9.28 -14.96 -13.73
C PRO A 4 -9.16 -14.44 -12.28
N PHE A 5 -10.18 -14.65 -11.44
CA PHE A 5 -10.23 -14.19 -10.07
C PHE A 5 -9.87 -15.28 -9.05
N GLU A 6 -9.87 -16.55 -9.46
CA GLU A 6 -9.67 -17.71 -8.58
C GLU A 6 -8.29 -17.70 -7.92
N LYS A 7 -7.25 -17.35 -8.67
CA LYS A 7 -5.84 -17.33 -8.20
C LYS A 7 -5.43 -16.06 -7.45
N VAL A 8 -6.32 -15.07 -7.35
CA VAL A 8 -5.98 -13.81 -6.68
C VAL A 8 -5.98 -14.03 -5.17
N GLY A 9 -4.81 -13.94 -4.53
CA GLY A 9 -4.66 -14.07 -3.07
C GLY A 9 -5.33 -12.94 -2.28
N HIS A 10 -5.41 -13.09 -0.94
CA HIS A 10 -6.07 -12.13 -0.04
C HIS A 10 -5.63 -10.68 -0.29
N ILE A 11 -6.61 -9.78 -0.45
CA ILE A 11 -6.37 -8.34 -0.58
C ILE A 11 -6.66 -7.71 0.79
N PRO A 12 -5.66 -7.08 1.43
CA PRO A 12 -5.85 -6.53 2.75
C PRO A 12 -6.75 -5.30 2.73
N SER A 13 -7.58 -5.16 3.76
CA SER A 13 -8.35 -3.94 4.03
C SER A 13 -7.44 -2.80 4.50
N TYR A 14 -7.92 -1.56 4.45
CA TYR A 14 -7.18 -0.41 4.98
C TYR A 14 -6.73 -0.63 6.44
N GLU A 15 -7.64 -1.13 7.29
CA GLU A 15 -7.36 -1.40 8.71
C GLU A 15 -6.29 -2.48 8.89
N GLU A 16 -6.30 -3.52 8.06
CA GLU A 16 -5.25 -4.55 8.10
C GLU A 16 -3.87 -4.00 7.74
N ILE A 17 -3.81 -3.09 6.75
CA ILE A 17 -2.57 -2.42 6.36
C ILE A 17 -2.06 -1.55 7.52
N VAL A 18 -2.93 -0.75 8.13
CA VAL A 18 -2.54 0.11 9.27
C VAL A 18 -2.06 -0.73 10.44
N LYS A 19 -2.80 -1.78 10.83
CA LYS A 19 -2.38 -2.70 11.91
C LYS A 19 -1.05 -3.38 11.59
N LYS A 20 -0.80 -3.75 10.32
CA LYS A 20 0.48 -4.32 9.90
C LYS A 20 1.62 -3.32 10.07
N ILE A 21 1.39 -2.04 9.74
CA ILE A 21 2.37 -0.96 9.94
C ILE A 21 2.65 -0.79 11.43
N GLU A 22 1.62 -0.61 12.27
CA GLU A 22 1.77 -0.41 13.71
C GLU A 22 2.53 -1.55 14.38
N ARG A 23 2.11 -2.80 14.14
CA ARG A 23 2.76 -3.99 14.71
C ARG A 23 4.23 -4.07 14.33
N ARG A 24 4.57 -3.85 13.05
CA ARG A 24 5.96 -3.89 12.59
C ARG A 24 6.77 -2.69 13.10
N TYR A 25 6.14 -1.53 13.20
CA TYR A 25 6.77 -0.30 13.68
C TYR A 25 7.17 -0.43 15.15
N VAL A 26 6.28 -0.93 16.01
CA VAL A 26 6.60 -1.16 17.44
C VAL A 26 7.79 -2.11 17.58
N LYS A 27 7.79 -3.24 16.84
CA LYS A 27 8.92 -4.19 16.86
C LYS A 27 10.23 -3.56 16.41
N LEU A 28 10.19 -2.75 15.34
CA LEU A 28 11.36 -2.03 14.87
C LEU A 28 11.84 -0.99 15.89
N ASP A 29 10.92 -0.25 16.51
CA ASP A 29 11.27 0.80 17.46
C ASP A 29 11.98 0.25 18.70
N SER A 30 11.49 -0.87 19.25
CA SER A 30 12.16 -1.58 20.36
C SER A 30 13.57 -2.00 19.95
N LYS A 31 13.72 -2.66 18.80
CA LYS A 31 15.03 -3.08 18.27
C LYS A 31 15.98 -1.90 18.09
N LEU A 32 15.51 -0.77 17.57
CA LEU A 32 16.34 0.42 17.33
C LEU A 32 16.75 1.15 18.62
N LYS A 33 15.98 1.02 19.70
CA LYS A 33 16.31 1.58 21.02
C LYS A 33 17.48 0.84 21.67
N GLU A 34 17.55 -0.48 21.50
CA GLU A 34 18.64 -1.31 22.04
C GLU A 34 20.00 -1.02 21.39
N LEU A 35 20.01 -0.57 20.13
CA LEU A 35 21.23 -0.26 19.38
C LEU A 35 21.87 1.05 19.88
N ARG A 36 22.92 0.98 20.70
CA ARG A 36 23.60 2.16 21.26
C ARG A 36 24.48 2.91 20.25
N ASN A 37 25.21 2.18 19.40
CA ASN A 37 26.27 2.76 18.54
C ASN A 37 25.80 3.13 17.12
N VAL A 38 24.50 3.37 16.91
CA VAL A 38 23.94 3.69 15.59
C VAL A 38 23.54 5.16 15.55
N LYS A 39 24.04 5.90 14.55
CA LYS A 39 23.68 7.30 14.30
C LYS A 39 22.16 7.45 14.25
N VAL A 40 21.63 8.49 14.92
CA VAL A 40 20.19 8.80 15.00
C VAL A 40 19.56 8.83 13.60
N TRP A 41 20.24 9.47 12.66
CA TRP A 41 19.99 9.44 11.22
C TRP A 41 19.54 8.08 10.68
N ASN A 42 20.35 7.04 10.91
CA ASN A 42 20.12 5.70 10.38
C ASN A 42 18.85 5.09 10.99
N LYS A 43 18.61 5.33 12.28
CA LYS A 43 17.41 4.84 12.98
C LYS A 43 16.14 5.47 12.39
N GLU A 44 16.14 6.78 12.16
CA GLU A 44 15.00 7.48 11.56
C GLU A 44 14.77 7.07 10.10
N MET A 45 15.85 6.86 9.34
CA MET A 45 15.77 6.35 7.98
C MET A 45 15.14 4.95 7.91
N GLN A 46 15.49 4.05 8.84
CA GLN A 46 14.89 2.71 8.92
C GLN A 46 13.39 2.77 9.24
N ARG A 47 12.97 3.67 10.15
CA ARG A 47 11.54 3.87 10.48
C ARG A 47 10.74 4.35 9.27
N ILE A 48 11.24 5.33 8.54
CA ILE A 48 10.61 5.80 7.29
C ILE A 48 10.59 4.66 6.25
N GLY A 49 11.71 3.96 6.10
CA GLY A 49 11.87 2.86 5.14
C GLY A 49 10.88 1.73 5.37
N LEU A 50 10.62 1.36 6.63
CA LEU A 50 9.63 0.35 6.99
C LEU A 50 8.21 0.74 6.59
N VAL A 51 7.78 1.97 6.92
CA VAL A 51 6.43 2.44 6.57
C VAL A 51 6.28 2.52 5.05
N TYR A 52 7.29 3.06 4.38
CA TYR A 52 7.35 3.13 2.92
C TYR A 52 7.20 1.76 2.27
N SER A 53 8.00 0.77 2.66
CA SER A 53 7.98 -0.56 2.03
C SER A 53 6.63 -1.23 2.23
N ILE A 54 6.08 -1.21 3.46
CA ILE A 54 4.77 -1.81 3.71
C ILE A 54 3.68 -1.20 2.82
N ILE A 55 3.63 0.14 2.72
CA ILE A 55 2.62 0.82 1.90
C ILE A 55 2.86 0.53 0.41
N TYR A 56 4.08 0.73 -0.07
CA TYR A 56 4.42 0.55 -1.48
C TYR A 56 4.18 -0.88 -1.94
N ASP A 57 4.74 -1.87 -1.23
CA ASP A 57 4.65 -3.28 -1.58
C ASP A 57 3.20 -3.76 -1.55
N THR A 58 2.40 -3.28 -0.59
CA THR A 58 0.99 -3.66 -0.54
C THR A 58 0.21 -3.10 -1.72
N LEU A 59 0.36 -1.81 -2.03
CA LEU A 59 -0.31 -1.19 -3.17
C LEU A 59 0.15 -1.80 -4.50
N ASP A 60 1.45 -2.05 -4.65
CA ASP A 60 2.03 -2.64 -5.85
C ASP A 60 1.56 -4.08 -6.04
N ASN A 61 1.50 -4.88 -4.98
CA ASN A 61 0.96 -6.23 -5.02
C ASN A 61 -0.52 -6.23 -5.46
N ILE A 62 -1.35 -5.32 -4.91
CA ILE A 62 -2.76 -5.20 -5.33
C ILE A 62 -2.85 -4.90 -6.83
N VAL A 63 -2.06 -3.94 -7.33
CA VAL A 63 -2.09 -3.53 -8.74
C VAL A 63 -1.61 -4.64 -9.67
N LYS A 64 -0.62 -5.44 -9.27
CA LYS A 64 -0.04 -6.52 -10.08
C LYS A 64 -0.84 -7.81 -10.08
N THR A 65 -1.50 -8.13 -8.96
CA THR A 65 -2.24 -9.41 -8.80
C THR A 65 -3.63 -9.36 -9.41
N LEU A 66 -4.24 -8.17 -9.45
CA LEU A 66 -5.59 -8.01 -9.98
C LEU A 66 -5.61 -8.12 -11.51
N PRO A 67 -6.53 -8.91 -12.10
CA PRO A 67 -6.62 -9.05 -13.55
C PRO A 67 -7.04 -7.73 -14.21
N HIS A 68 -6.36 -7.37 -15.30
CA HIS A 68 -6.67 -6.21 -16.10
C HIS A 68 -7.95 -6.44 -16.92
N VAL A 69 -8.92 -5.55 -16.77
CA VAL A 69 -10.24 -5.63 -17.44
C VAL A 69 -10.13 -5.91 -18.94
N ASP A 70 -9.18 -5.26 -19.63
CA ASP A 70 -9.03 -5.38 -21.09
C ASP A 70 -8.49 -6.76 -21.54
N LYS A 71 -7.94 -7.56 -20.61
CA LYS A 71 -7.42 -8.91 -20.86
C LYS A 71 -8.37 -10.01 -20.38
N ILE A 72 -9.50 -9.64 -19.79
CA ILE A 72 -10.51 -10.59 -19.30
C ILE A 72 -11.46 -10.93 -20.45
N HIS A 73 -11.80 -12.21 -20.59
CA HIS A 73 -12.78 -12.67 -21.57
C HIS A 73 -14.15 -11.97 -21.37
N PRO A 74 -14.89 -11.59 -22.44
CA PRO A 74 -16.15 -10.85 -22.34
C PRO A 74 -17.13 -11.41 -21.30
N PHE A 75 -17.33 -12.73 -21.26
CA PHE A 75 -18.16 -13.39 -20.25
C PHE A 75 -17.79 -13.03 -18.79
N TYR A 76 -16.52 -13.17 -18.41
CA TYR A 76 -16.06 -12.84 -17.06
C TYR A 76 -16.06 -11.32 -16.80
N ARG A 77 -15.93 -10.52 -17.85
CA ARG A 77 -16.06 -9.06 -17.75
C ARG A 77 -17.50 -8.64 -17.47
N ASP A 78 -18.47 -9.26 -18.10
CA ASP A 78 -19.89 -9.00 -17.87
C ASP A 78 -20.29 -9.41 -16.45
N LEU A 79 -19.81 -10.57 -15.97
CA LEU A 79 -19.98 -10.97 -14.57
C LEU A 79 -19.34 -10.00 -13.59
N LEU A 80 -18.15 -9.48 -13.91
CA LEU A 80 -17.51 -8.45 -13.09
C LEU A 80 -18.36 -7.17 -13.06
N ASP A 81 -18.92 -6.77 -14.20
CA ASP A 81 -19.76 -5.56 -14.28
C ASP A 81 -21.01 -5.69 -13.40
N VAL A 82 -21.70 -6.83 -13.49
CA VAL A 82 -22.89 -7.14 -12.70
C VAL A 82 -22.59 -7.16 -11.20
N LEU A 83 -21.46 -7.72 -10.78
CA LEU A 83 -21.16 -7.92 -9.36
C LEU A 83 -20.58 -6.68 -8.67
N VAL A 84 -19.71 -5.93 -9.36
CA VAL A 84 -18.91 -4.85 -8.75
C VAL A 84 -18.75 -3.60 -9.61
N GLY A 85 -19.17 -3.63 -10.88
CA GLY A 85 -18.98 -2.54 -11.83
C GLY A 85 -17.55 -2.49 -12.40
N VAL A 86 -17.44 -2.66 -13.73
CA VAL A 86 -16.15 -2.64 -14.45
C VAL A 86 -15.48 -1.28 -14.34
N LYS A 87 -16.26 -0.20 -14.39
CA LYS A 87 -15.75 1.18 -14.33
C LYS A 87 -15.16 1.49 -12.96
N GLU A 88 -15.85 1.10 -11.90
CA GLU A 88 -15.45 1.29 -10.50
C GLU A 88 -14.19 0.47 -10.18
N TYR A 89 -14.17 -0.80 -10.60
CA TYR A 89 -13.02 -1.68 -10.49
C TYR A 89 -11.77 -1.12 -11.18
N ARG A 90 -11.90 -0.73 -12.45
CA ARG A 90 -10.80 -0.10 -13.20
C ARG A 90 -10.33 1.18 -12.51
N ARG A 91 -11.25 2.04 -12.09
CA ARG A 91 -10.94 3.30 -11.40
C ARG A 91 -10.18 3.06 -10.10
N ALA A 92 -10.60 2.08 -9.30
CA ALA A 92 -9.93 1.76 -8.04
C ALA A 92 -8.48 1.32 -8.27
N ILE A 93 -8.22 0.41 -9.23
CA ILE A 93 -6.86 -0.03 -9.57
C ILE A 93 -5.99 1.15 -10.01
N LEU A 94 -6.49 2.00 -10.92
CA LEU A 94 -5.74 3.17 -11.41
C LEU A 94 -5.42 4.17 -10.31
N ARG A 95 -6.34 4.36 -9.35
CA ARG A 95 -6.11 5.20 -8.17
C ARG A 95 -5.01 4.65 -7.28
N LEU A 96 -4.98 3.34 -7.03
CA LEU A 96 -3.90 2.71 -6.26
C LEU A 96 -2.56 2.74 -7.01
N ALA A 97 -2.56 2.55 -8.32
CA ALA A 97 -1.37 2.67 -9.17
C ALA A 97 -0.81 4.10 -9.19
N SER A 98 -1.66 5.12 -9.07
CA SER A 98 -1.22 6.50 -8.87
C SER A 98 -0.71 6.75 -7.45
N ALA A 99 -1.40 6.19 -6.44
CA ALA A 99 -1.02 6.33 -5.04
C ALA A 99 0.39 5.77 -4.76
N ARG A 100 0.75 4.60 -5.31
CA ARG A 100 2.10 4.03 -5.14
C ARG A 100 3.20 4.96 -5.66
N LYS A 101 2.99 5.63 -6.81
CA LYS A 101 3.92 6.62 -7.37
C LYS A 101 4.08 7.85 -6.48
N ILE A 102 2.98 8.31 -5.87
CA ILE A 102 3.01 9.43 -4.93
C ILE A 102 3.82 9.05 -3.69
N VAL A 103 3.62 7.84 -3.14
CA VAL A 103 4.38 7.34 -1.99
C VAL A 103 5.88 7.24 -2.31
N GLU A 104 6.24 6.79 -3.51
CA GLU A 104 7.63 6.78 -3.99
C GLU A 104 8.23 8.19 -4.09
N LYS A 105 7.47 9.17 -4.62
CA LYS A 105 7.90 10.57 -4.68
C LYS A 105 8.14 11.13 -3.27
N ILE A 106 7.20 10.91 -2.34
CA ILE A 106 7.35 11.33 -0.94
C ILE A 106 8.62 10.70 -0.35
N ARG A 107 8.89 9.41 -0.61
CA ARG A 107 10.10 8.74 -0.11
C ARG A 107 11.37 9.42 -0.59
N LYS A 108 11.44 9.78 -1.89
CA LYS A 108 12.59 10.50 -2.48
C LYS A 108 12.79 11.87 -1.86
N GLU A 109 11.73 12.67 -1.74
CA GLU A 109 11.77 13.98 -1.07
C GLU A 109 12.24 13.86 0.38
N CYS A 110 11.72 12.87 1.10
CA CYS A 110 12.08 12.58 2.48
C CYS A 110 13.55 12.22 2.64
N MET A 111 14.13 11.43 1.72
CA MET A 111 15.56 11.12 1.75
C MET A 111 16.42 12.38 1.56
N ASN A 112 15.99 13.31 0.71
CA ASN A 112 16.71 14.55 0.47
C ASN A 112 16.63 15.49 1.68
N LEU A 113 15.44 15.70 2.24
CA LEU A 113 15.27 16.51 3.47
C LEU A 113 16.07 15.95 4.63
N MET A 114 16.06 14.62 4.73
CA MET A 114 16.87 13.92 5.70
C MET A 114 18.35 14.32 5.50
N LYS A 115 18.93 14.27 4.29
CA LYS A 115 20.36 14.53 4.10
C LYS A 115 20.80 15.94 4.51
N LEU A 116 19.86 16.89 4.50
CA LEU A 116 20.07 18.28 4.85
C LEU A 116 19.98 18.54 6.37
N ALA A 117 19.31 17.65 7.11
CA ALA A 117 19.15 17.79 8.56
C ALA A 117 20.48 17.52 9.28
N GLN A 118 20.75 18.31 10.33
CA GLN A 118 22.00 18.22 11.11
C GLN A 118 21.73 17.83 12.56
N GLU A 119 20.61 18.27 13.13
CA GLU A 119 20.31 17.99 14.53
C GLU A 119 19.37 16.78 14.73
N PRO A 120 19.45 16.09 15.88
CA PRO A 120 18.52 15.03 16.25
C PRO A 120 17.04 15.43 16.17
N LYS A 121 16.71 16.69 16.51
CA LYS A 121 15.35 17.22 16.47
C LYS A 121 14.81 17.32 15.04
N ASP A 122 15.67 17.70 14.10
CA ASP A 122 15.33 17.80 12.68
C ASP A 122 15.00 16.44 12.09
N TYR A 123 15.82 15.42 12.38
CA TYR A 123 15.55 14.06 11.92
C TYR A 123 14.19 13.55 12.44
N ALA A 124 13.87 13.82 13.72
CA ALA A 124 12.58 13.45 14.28
C ALA A 124 11.41 14.21 13.63
N HIS A 125 11.60 15.47 13.26
CA HIS A 125 10.61 16.27 12.53
C HIS A 125 10.39 15.74 11.12
N VAL A 126 11.46 15.52 10.35
CA VAL A 126 11.40 14.97 8.99
C VAL A 126 10.72 13.60 9.01
N ARG A 127 11.07 12.71 9.94
CA ARG A 127 10.39 11.41 10.08
C ARG A 127 8.88 11.58 10.24
N ARG A 128 8.45 12.40 11.20
CA ARG A 128 7.01 12.59 11.50
C ARG A 128 6.27 13.12 10.28
N SER A 129 6.82 14.13 9.62
CA SER A 129 6.26 14.70 8.39
C SER A 129 6.14 13.64 7.28
N CYS A 130 7.21 12.89 7.04
CA CYS A 130 7.26 11.85 6.02
C CYS A 130 6.24 10.72 6.24
N ILE A 131 6.22 10.15 7.44
CA ILE A 131 5.27 9.09 7.80
C ILE A 131 3.83 9.62 7.72
N GLY A 132 3.57 10.82 8.25
CA GLY A 132 2.25 11.45 8.20
C GLY A 132 1.75 11.65 6.76
N ARG A 133 2.62 12.12 5.86
CA ARG A 133 2.29 12.27 4.43
C ARG A 133 1.97 10.92 3.77
N MET A 134 2.77 9.89 4.00
CA MET A 134 2.52 8.54 3.46
C MET A 134 1.21 7.95 3.98
N MET A 135 0.95 8.04 5.29
CA MET A 135 -0.30 7.58 5.90
C MET A 135 -1.52 8.35 5.40
N SER A 136 -1.36 9.66 5.14
CA SER A 136 -2.42 10.48 4.54
C SER A 136 -2.76 10.03 3.11
N VAL A 137 -1.75 9.68 2.29
CA VAL A 137 -1.98 9.10 0.96
C VAL A 137 -2.75 7.78 1.06
N LEU A 138 -2.36 6.90 1.98
CA LEU A 138 -3.07 5.64 2.21
C LEU A 138 -4.53 5.90 2.62
N ARG A 139 -4.76 6.77 3.60
CA ARG A 139 -6.09 7.12 4.11
C ARG A 139 -7.00 7.73 3.04
N ARG A 140 -6.48 8.62 2.19
CA ARG A 140 -7.23 9.21 1.06
C ARG A 140 -7.70 8.17 0.05
N ASN A 141 -7.03 7.02 -0.04
CA ASN A 141 -7.39 5.92 -0.93
C ASN A 141 -8.12 4.77 -0.23
N ARG A 142 -8.46 4.90 1.06
CA ARG A 142 -9.18 3.89 1.86
C ARG A 142 -10.36 3.28 1.11
N LYS A 143 -11.27 4.13 0.59
CA LYS A 143 -12.47 3.68 -0.12
C LYS A 143 -12.16 2.74 -1.31
N TYR A 144 -11.06 2.96 -2.01
CA TYR A 144 -10.66 2.13 -3.15
C TYR A 144 -10.02 0.82 -2.70
N ILE A 145 -9.25 0.84 -1.61
CA ILE A 145 -8.66 -0.36 -1.00
C ILE A 145 -9.77 -1.28 -0.49
N ASP A 146 -10.68 -0.74 0.32
CA ASP A 146 -11.78 -1.51 0.92
C ASP A 146 -12.77 -2.01 -0.15
N PHE A 147 -13.01 -1.21 -1.19
CA PHE A 147 -13.78 -1.63 -2.35
C PHE A 147 -13.14 -2.83 -3.06
N LEU A 148 -11.84 -2.80 -3.36
CA LEU A 148 -11.18 -3.93 -4.03
C LEU A 148 -11.13 -5.17 -3.14
N ALA A 149 -10.89 -5.00 -1.83
CA ALA A 149 -10.88 -6.10 -0.87
C ALA A 149 -12.23 -6.82 -0.83
N SER A 150 -13.33 -6.07 -0.67
CA SER A 150 -14.69 -6.63 -0.67
C SER A 150 -15.12 -7.18 -2.03
N SER A 151 -14.72 -6.53 -3.13
CA SER A 151 -14.98 -7.00 -4.49
C SER A 151 -14.37 -8.37 -4.74
N MET A 152 -13.13 -8.60 -4.30
CA MET A 152 -12.46 -9.89 -4.50
C MET A 152 -13.11 -11.04 -3.75
N VAL A 153 -13.72 -10.79 -2.59
CA VAL A 153 -14.50 -11.82 -1.87
C VAL A 153 -15.69 -12.30 -2.71
N LYS A 154 -16.30 -11.40 -3.49
CA LYS A 154 -17.40 -11.74 -4.40
C LYS A 154 -16.90 -12.43 -5.68
N LEU A 155 -15.89 -11.84 -6.33
CA LEU A 155 -15.36 -12.30 -7.62
C LEU A 155 -14.73 -13.69 -7.55
N ARG A 156 -14.14 -14.08 -6.41
CA ARG A 156 -13.62 -15.44 -6.20
C ARG A 156 -14.68 -16.54 -6.20
N LYS A 157 -15.95 -16.19 -5.97
CA LYS A 157 -17.06 -17.16 -5.99
C LYS A 157 -17.55 -17.47 -7.40
N ILE A 158 -17.04 -16.77 -8.41
CA ILE A 158 -17.38 -17.06 -9.81
C ILE A 158 -16.76 -18.42 -10.17
N PRO A 159 -17.59 -19.42 -10.55
CA PRO A 159 -17.10 -20.74 -10.91
C PRO A 159 -16.27 -20.68 -12.20
N SER A 160 -15.30 -21.59 -12.30
CA SER A 160 -14.59 -21.86 -13.54
C SER A 160 -15.48 -22.70 -14.46
N ILE A 161 -15.74 -22.21 -15.67
CA ILE A 161 -16.55 -22.87 -16.72
C ILE A 161 -15.66 -23.08 -17.93
#